data_AF-A0A7J4CRS9-F1
#
_entry.id   AF-A0A7J4CRS9-F1
#
_cell.length_a   1.000
_cell.length_b   1.000
_cell.length_c   1.000
_cell.angle_alpha   90.00
_cell.angle_beta   90.00
_cell.angle_gamma   90.00
#
_symmetry.space_group_name_H-M   'P 1'
#
loop_
_entity.id
_entity.type
_entity.pdbx_description
1 polymer ?
#
loop_
_entity_poly.entity_id
_entity_poly.type
_entity_poly.pdbx_seq_one_letter_code
_entity_poly.pdbx_strand_id
1 'polypeptide(L)'
;MTWIQARHGIEHDPLRISTELPLLGTDIGHCDSDTLEVEIFPNRPDLLCAETLAHAIRPFIHGKDAQPSLAVIDGNISLTVDTSLAEVRPVILGAVVRGVDVGQTEEQRQQFIK
;
A
#
# COMPACT_ATOMS: atom_id res chain seq x y z
N MET A 1 1.57 10.80 -2.09
CA MET A 1 0.96 10.11 -3.25
C MET A 1 1.69 10.45 -4.56
N THR A 2 1.90 11.73 -4.86
CA THR A 2 2.50 12.25 -6.11
C THR A 2 3.79 11.56 -6.53
N TRP A 3 4.75 11.38 -5.63
CA TRP A 3 6.04 10.75 -5.96
C TRP A 3 5.90 9.25 -6.31
N ILE A 4 4.97 8.52 -5.67
CA ILE A 4 4.71 7.10 -5.93
C ILE A 4 4.14 6.94 -7.34
N GLN A 5 3.18 7.79 -7.69
CA GLN A 5 2.55 7.79 -9.01
C GLN A 5 3.52 8.21 -10.11
N ALA A 6 4.37 9.22 -9.86
CA ALA A 6 5.36 9.70 -10.81
C ALA A 6 6.36 8.61 -11.23
N ARG A 7 6.76 7.71 -10.32
CA ARG A 7 7.60 6.53 -10.63
C ARG A 7 6.98 5.58 -11.65
N HIS A 8 5.67 5.66 -11.85
CA HIS A 8 4.92 4.85 -12.80
C HIS A 8 4.37 5.66 -14.00
N GLY A 9 4.90 6.88 -14.21
CA GLY A 9 4.51 7.75 -15.33
C GLY A 9 3.07 8.25 -15.21
N ILE A 10 2.55 8.38 -13.99
CA ILE A 10 1.23 8.93 -13.71
C ILE A 10 1.42 10.34 -13.14
N GLU A 11 0.77 11.30 -13.79
CA GLU A 11 0.67 12.67 -13.32
C GLU A 11 -0.46 12.81 -12.30
N HIS A 12 -0.20 13.53 -11.22
CA HIS A 12 -1.17 13.77 -10.16
C HIS A 12 -2.11 14.90 -10.56
N ASP A 13 -3.40 14.61 -10.66
CA ASP A 13 -4.47 15.57 -10.92
C ASP A 13 -5.43 15.60 -9.72
N PRO A 14 -5.35 16.63 -8.85
CA PRO A 14 -6.16 16.70 -7.63
C PRO A 14 -7.67 16.73 -7.90
N LEU A 15 -8.10 17.40 -8.96
CA LEU A 15 -9.52 17.53 -9.30
C LEU A 15 -10.08 16.17 -9.73
N ARG A 16 -9.31 15.46 -10.54
CA ARG A 16 -9.69 14.14 -11.02
C ARG A 16 -9.71 13.11 -9.89
N ILE A 17 -8.68 13.10 -9.05
CA ILE A 17 -8.58 12.20 -7.90
C ILE A 17 -9.71 12.45 -6.91
N SER A 18 -9.97 13.69 -6.53
CA SER A 18 -11.06 14.01 -5.59
C SER A 18 -12.44 13.62 -6.12
N THR A 19 -12.62 13.61 -7.44
CA THR A 19 -13.89 13.21 -8.08
C THR A 19 -14.05 11.69 -8.21
N GLU A 20 -13.00 10.98 -8.63
CA GLU A 20 -13.08 9.56 -8.99
C GLU A 20 -12.72 8.63 -7.83
N LEU A 21 -11.79 9.00 -6.95
CA LEU A 21 -11.32 8.14 -5.86
C LEU A 21 -12.45 7.68 -4.91
N PRO A 22 -13.48 8.49 -4.58
CA PRO A 22 -14.61 8.03 -3.77
C PRO A 22 -15.31 6.77 -4.29
N LEU A 23 -15.28 6.54 -5.61
CA LEU A 23 -15.86 5.35 -6.23
C LEU A 23 -15.13 4.05 -5.85
N LEU A 24 -13.95 4.12 -5.23
CA LEU A 24 -13.22 2.98 -4.65
C LEU A 24 -13.59 2.66 -3.20
N GLY A 25 -14.60 3.34 -2.63
CA GLY A 25 -14.99 3.15 -1.23
C GLY A 25 -14.14 3.97 -0.27
N THR A 26 -13.88 5.22 -0.65
CA THR A 26 -13.14 6.20 0.16
C THR A 26 -13.95 7.48 0.30
N ASP A 27 -13.66 8.26 1.32
CA ASP A 27 -14.14 9.65 1.42
C ASP A 27 -12.93 10.60 1.36
N ILE A 28 -13.05 11.69 0.62
CA ILE A 28 -11.94 12.62 0.38
C ILE A 28 -12.14 13.84 1.27
N GLY A 29 -11.27 13.99 2.27
CA GLY A 29 -11.27 15.17 3.13
C GLY A 29 -10.63 16.38 2.44
N HIS A 30 -9.41 16.18 1.92
CA HIS A 30 -8.63 17.24 1.26
C HIS A 30 -7.74 16.66 0.15
N CYS A 31 -7.62 17.36 -0.97
CA CYS A 31 -6.72 16.97 -2.05
C CYS A 31 -6.18 18.21 -2.78
N ASP A 32 -4.86 18.39 -2.73
CA ASP A 32 -4.13 19.40 -3.50
C ASP A 32 -2.93 18.78 -4.23
N SER A 33 -2.01 19.61 -4.73
CA SER A 33 -0.81 19.16 -5.46
C SER A 33 0.14 18.32 -4.62
N ASP A 34 0.13 18.51 -3.31
CA ASP A 34 1.12 17.96 -2.38
C ASP A 34 0.53 16.89 -1.45
N THR A 35 -0.73 17.07 -1.04
CA THR A 35 -1.37 16.31 0.02
C THR A 35 -2.69 15.69 -0.45
N LEU A 36 -2.92 14.45 -0.03
CA LEU A 36 -4.19 13.74 -0.16
C LEU A 36 -4.57 13.23 1.24
N GLU A 37 -5.64 13.76 1.78
CA GLU A 37 -6.30 13.31 3.00
C GLU A 37 -7.55 12.51 2.61
N VAL A 38 -7.55 11.24 2.99
CA VAL A 38 -8.56 10.27 2.58
C VAL A 38 -8.94 9.38 3.75
N GLU A 39 -10.24 9.19 3.93
CA GLU A 39 -10.80 8.19 4.83
C GLU A 39 -11.13 6.92 4.05
N ILE A 40 -10.68 5.77 4.56
CA ILE A 40 -10.88 4.47 3.93
C ILE A 40 -11.96 3.70 4.67
N PHE A 41 -12.97 3.21 3.95
CA PHE A 41 -14.00 2.41 4.59
C PHE A 41 -13.46 1.07 5.10
N PRO A 42 -13.97 0.55 6.24
CA PRO A 42 -13.41 -0.64 6.90
C PRO A 42 -13.38 -1.92 6.05
N ASN A 43 -14.18 -1.98 4.97
CA ASN A 43 -14.26 -3.12 4.06
C ASN A 43 -13.14 -3.16 3.00
N ARG A 44 -12.24 -2.15 2.96
CA ARG A 44 -11.11 -2.07 2.01
C ARG A 44 -9.77 -1.92 2.74
N PRO A 45 -9.36 -2.90 3.56
CA PRO A 45 -8.08 -2.86 4.27
C PRO A 45 -6.87 -2.81 3.32
N ASP A 46 -7.06 -3.21 2.06
CA ASP A 46 -6.06 -3.11 1.01
C ASP A 46 -5.74 -1.66 0.63
N LEU A 47 -6.56 -0.67 0.97
CA LEU A 47 -6.31 0.75 0.66
C LEU A 47 -5.68 1.53 1.82
N LEU A 48 -5.29 0.86 2.91
CA LEU A 48 -4.83 1.52 4.15
C LEU A 48 -3.39 2.03 4.13
N CYS A 49 -2.63 1.84 3.05
CA CYS A 49 -1.34 2.49 2.88
C CYS A 49 -1.24 3.22 1.54
N ALA A 50 -0.32 4.19 1.47
CA ALA A 50 -0.16 5.02 0.30
C ALA A 50 0.25 4.21 -0.95
N GLU A 51 1.04 3.16 -0.77
CA GLU A 51 1.54 2.30 -1.85
C GLU A 51 0.42 1.49 -2.51
N THR A 52 -0.42 0.85 -1.70
CA THR A 52 -1.52 0.03 -2.21
C THR A 52 -2.67 0.89 -2.74
N LEU A 53 -2.92 2.05 -2.12
CA LEU A 53 -3.83 3.06 -2.67
C LEU A 53 -3.35 3.57 -4.03
N ALA A 54 -2.06 3.92 -4.17
CA ALA A 54 -1.47 4.28 -5.46
C ALA A 54 -1.58 3.14 -6.48
N HIS A 55 -1.36 1.91 -6.03
CA HIS A 55 -1.53 0.71 -6.85
C HIS A 55 -2.95 0.53 -7.36
N ALA A 56 -3.98 0.75 -6.53
CA ALA A 56 -5.38 0.67 -6.93
C ALA A 56 -5.81 1.83 -7.84
N ILE A 57 -5.32 3.06 -7.60
CA ILE A 57 -5.64 4.25 -8.40
C ILE A 57 -5.21 4.08 -9.87
N ARG A 58 -4.08 3.43 -10.13
CA ARG A 58 -3.52 3.29 -11.49
C ARG A 58 -4.46 2.60 -12.49
N PRO A 59 -4.97 1.38 -12.24
CA PRO A 59 -5.95 0.77 -13.14
C PRO A 59 -7.32 1.45 -13.05
N PHE A 60 -7.73 1.90 -11.86
CA PHE A 60 -9.08 2.43 -11.66
C PHE A 60 -9.31 3.79 -12.31
N ILE A 61 -8.44 4.76 -12.01
CA ILE A 61 -8.53 6.13 -12.53
C ILE A 61 -7.78 6.21 -13.86
N HIS A 62 -6.56 5.70 -13.94
CA HIS A 62 -5.69 5.94 -15.10
C HIS A 62 -5.74 4.85 -16.19
N GLY A 63 -6.61 3.84 -16.05
CA GLY A 63 -6.81 2.80 -17.06
C GLY A 63 -5.56 1.96 -17.35
N LYS A 64 -4.60 1.92 -16.43
CA LYS A 64 -3.45 1.00 -16.52
C LYS A 64 -3.92 -0.45 -16.38
N ASP A 65 -3.12 -1.39 -16.88
CA ASP A 65 -3.41 -2.81 -16.67
C ASP A 65 -3.40 -3.15 -15.18
N ALA A 66 -4.42 -3.88 -14.73
CA ALA A 66 -4.48 -4.37 -13.36
C ALA A 66 -3.47 -5.50 -13.16
N GLN A 67 -2.62 -5.39 -12.14
CA GLN A 67 -1.66 -6.42 -11.74
C GLN A 67 -1.95 -6.87 -10.30
N PRO A 68 -3.00 -7.68 -10.06
CA PRO A 68 -3.39 -8.09 -8.70
C PRO A 68 -2.44 -9.13 -8.09
N SER A 69 -1.53 -9.70 -8.88
CA SER A 69 -0.64 -10.77 -8.44
C SER A 69 0.71 -10.24 -7.98
N LEU A 70 1.18 -10.71 -6.83
CA LEU A 70 2.54 -10.50 -6.37
C LEU A 70 3.39 -11.72 -6.73
N ALA A 71 4.50 -11.51 -7.44
CA ALA A 71 5.45 -12.58 -7.69
C ALA A 71 6.11 -13.01 -6.37
N VAL A 72 5.98 -14.29 -6.04
CA VAL A 72 6.56 -14.90 -4.85
C VAL A 72 7.37 -16.13 -5.25
N ILE A 73 8.34 -16.47 -4.42
CA ILE A 73 9.15 -17.69 -4.55
C ILE A 73 9.16 -18.43 -3.22
N ASP A 74 9.28 -19.75 -3.26
CA ASP A 74 9.42 -20.56 -2.06
C ASP A 74 10.76 -20.27 -1.38
N GLY A 75 10.70 -19.90 -0.11
CA GLY A 75 11.87 -19.66 0.74
C GLY A 75 12.34 -20.92 1.45
N ASN A 76 13.54 -20.85 2.04
CA ASN A 76 14.11 -21.91 2.87
C ASN A 76 13.99 -21.62 4.39
N ILE A 77 13.17 -20.64 4.77
CA ILE A 77 12.95 -20.24 6.17
C ILE A 77 11.67 -20.91 6.66
N SER A 78 11.77 -21.64 7.76
CA SER A 78 10.63 -22.27 8.43
C SER A 78 10.22 -21.50 9.69
N LEU A 79 8.92 -21.40 9.92
CA LEU A 79 8.33 -20.87 11.15
C LEU A 79 7.48 -21.96 11.81
N THR A 80 7.78 -22.28 13.08
CA THR A 80 7.04 -23.26 13.87
C THR A 80 6.16 -22.53 14.88
N VAL A 81 4.86 -22.83 14.88
CA VAL A 81 3.91 -22.27 15.85
C VAL A 81 3.79 -23.21 17.05
N ASP A 82 4.02 -22.68 18.25
CA ASP A 82 3.91 -23.46 19.48
C ASP A 82 2.44 -23.83 19.77
N THR A 83 2.20 -25.08 20.18
CA THR A 83 0.86 -25.59 20.47
C THR A 83 0.15 -24.85 21.60
N SER A 84 0.89 -24.22 22.52
CA SER A 84 0.31 -23.40 23.59
C SER A 84 -0.47 -22.18 23.07
N LEU A 85 -0.27 -21.77 21.80
CA LEU A 85 -0.97 -20.65 21.18
C LEU A 85 -2.33 -21.03 20.57
N ALA A 86 -2.70 -22.31 20.57
CA ALA A 86 -3.91 -22.81 19.90
C ALA A 86 -5.19 -22.04 20.30
N GLU A 87 -5.35 -21.73 21.58
CA GLU A 87 -6.55 -21.06 22.12
C GLU A 87 -6.41 -19.53 22.19
N VAL A 88 -5.23 -18.98 21.92
CA VAL A 88 -4.96 -17.53 22.04
C VAL A 88 -4.79 -16.88 20.67
N ARG A 89 -3.92 -17.44 19.82
CA ARG A 89 -3.63 -16.96 18.47
C ARG A 89 -3.11 -18.11 17.61
N PRO A 90 -4.01 -18.97 17.08
CA PRO A 90 -3.63 -20.22 16.42
C PRO A 90 -2.94 -20.03 15.06
N VAL A 91 -3.18 -18.90 14.39
CA VAL A 91 -2.67 -18.67 13.03
C VAL A 91 -1.58 -17.61 13.05
N ILE A 92 -0.37 -18.02 12.63
CA ILE A 92 0.78 -17.16 12.42
C ILE A 92 1.32 -17.43 11.01
N LEU A 93 1.40 -16.38 10.21
CA LEU A 93 1.98 -16.41 8.87
C LEU A 93 3.21 -15.51 8.83
N GLY A 94 4.19 -15.87 8.00
CA GLY A 94 5.41 -15.10 7.82
C GLY A 94 5.79 -15.02 6.35
N ALA A 95 6.43 -13.92 5.97
CA ALA A 95 7.01 -13.72 4.66
C ALA A 95 8.33 -12.97 4.80
N VAL A 96 9.23 -13.10 3.82
CA VAL A 96 10.51 -12.39 3.80
C VAL A 96 10.62 -11.56 2.53
N VAL A 97 10.67 -10.25 2.71
CA VAL A 97 10.93 -9.29 1.63
C VAL A 97 12.41 -8.94 1.64
N ARG A 98 13.09 -9.06 0.49
CA ARG A 98 14.53 -8.79 0.35
C ARG A 98 14.75 -7.62 -0.58
N GLY A 99 15.89 -6.93 -0.41
CA GLY A 99 16.27 -5.80 -1.26
C GLY A 99 15.41 -4.56 -1.05
N VAL A 100 14.81 -4.42 0.15
CA VAL A 100 14.06 -3.21 0.51
C VAL A 100 15.05 -2.06 0.70
N ASP A 101 14.88 -0.99 -0.07
CA ASP A 101 15.61 0.25 0.14
C ASP A 101 14.98 1.02 1.30
N VAL A 102 15.69 1.04 2.42
CA VAL A 102 15.28 1.75 3.64
C VAL A 102 15.93 3.13 3.74
N GLY A 103 16.62 3.59 2.69
CA GLY A 103 17.39 4.84 2.70
C GLY A 103 18.85 4.66 3.14
N GLN A 104 19.66 5.68 2.86
CA GLN A 104 21.10 5.68 3.10
C GLN A 104 21.48 6.49 4.35
N THR A 105 20.65 7.45 4.76
CA THR A 105 20.87 8.25 5.97
C THR A 105 19.99 7.78 7.12
N GLU A 106 20.34 8.18 8.35
CA GLU A 106 19.54 7.85 9.52
C GLU A 106 18.13 8.46 9.43
N GLU A 107 18.02 9.69 8.96
CA GLU A 107 16.76 10.39 8.76
C GLU A 107 15.86 9.64 7.77
N GLN A 108 16.42 9.14 6.67
CA GLN A 108 15.68 8.36 5.69
C GLN A 108 15.20 7.02 6.25
N ARG A 109 16.03 6.33 7.05
CA ARG A 109 15.64 5.07 7.72
C ARG A 109 14.54 5.29 8.74
N GLN A 110 14.59 6.39 9.49
CA GLN A 110 13.53 6.76 10.43
C GLN A 110 12.21 7.10 9.71
N GLN A 111 12.28 7.68 8.50
CA GLN A 111 11.09 7.91 7.68
C GLN A 111 10.50 6.62 7.11
N PHE A 112 11.31 5.59 6.83
CA PHE A 112 10.82 4.30 6.35
C PHE A 112 10.03 3.52 7.42
N ILE A 113 10.39 3.66 8.70
CA ILE A 113 9.79 2.91 9.81
C ILE A 113 8.47 3.55 10.31
N LYS A 114 8.23 4.82 9.99
CA LYS A 114 7.04 5.59 10.42
C LYS A 114 5.89 5.46 9.42
#